data_AF-A0A1F4GAL7-F1
#
_entry.id   AF-A0A1F4GAL7-F1
#
_cell.length_a   1.000
_cell.length_b   1.000
_cell.length_c   1.000
_cell.angle_alpha   90.00
_cell.angle_beta   90.00
_cell.angle_gamma   90.00
#
_symmetry.space_group_name_H-M   'P 1'
#
loop_
_entity.id
_entity.type
_entity.pdbx_description
1 polymer ?
#
loop_
_entity_poly.entity_id
_entity_poly.type
_entity_poly.pdbx_seq_one_letter_code
_entity_poly.pdbx_strand_id
1 'polypeptide(L)'
;MSSTPADQDGATVDADVTLAYLLRRMRSKSDFPALSASVARVQALSESETDSLQALCDEILKDVALTQKLLRVVNTAHYRRAGSDPISTISRAVSLIGVGGVRNLALSLMLLDHMQDQGHAHQLKQAFLHTVMAGTLASELAVNPREAEEVFVGALFRRLGWLLVAFYLPEDAEQIRQRGGEPGLATASDSARIVQQVLGVDLEALADHVGREWGLPASLLACMRSPGEAVPSHSLAGHPSRVHWLASLAQSASDAMLHTEPAHLGDALRKLQRRYQTALGLEGEVLQEAAGRSRQRLTDLTRALSLSVPAASPAERLLDLYYVDAPNDGQDADATPGELADEVELSALNQVAVDPVMNREAILTHGIQDITNTLVESFKLQTVLNMVLETIWRGLGARRIIFCLRDAKTNELVGRLGLGEGADALKAAFHISLNVQPGQQPDLFAAVCHRNVDTLIADASVAAVVRLLPGWFQTHVKAPTFLVLPLWMKRPNQPDVVLGMIYVDQADAGSLVLDERTLSLLRTLRNQVIMAFKQTAG
;
A
#
# COMPACT_ATOMS: atom_id res chain seq x y z
N MET A 1 54.34 -1.60 -4.62
CA MET A 1 53.98 -2.54 -5.70
C MET A 1 52.66 -2.06 -6.25
N SER A 2 52.72 -1.38 -7.40
CA SER A 2 51.61 -0.65 -8.00
C SER A 2 50.80 -1.62 -8.86
N SER A 3 49.53 -1.83 -8.51
CA SER A 3 48.57 -2.62 -9.30
C SER A 3 48.27 -1.87 -10.61
N THR A 4 48.40 -2.60 -11.72
CA THR A 4 48.21 -2.14 -13.10
C THR A 4 46.72 -1.90 -13.39
N PRO A 5 46.33 -0.86 -14.14
CA PRO A 5 44.91 -0.57 -14.45
C PRO A 5 44.20 -1.62 -15.32
N ALA A 6 44.92 -2.57 -15.92
CA ALA A 6 44.34 -3.62 -16.76
C ALA A 6 43.57 -4.72 -15.99
N ASP A 7 43.85 -4.94 -14.70
CA ASP A 7 43.15 -5.95 -13.89
C ASP A 7 41.75 -5.50 -13.43
N GLN A 8 41.50 -4.18 -13.37
CA GLN A 8 40.19 -3.65 -12.97
C GLN A 8 39.16 -3.73 -14.10
N ASP A 9 39.57 -3.56 -15.36
CA ASP A 9 38.69 -3.67 -16.53
C ASP A 9 38.29 -5.13 -16.84
N GLY A 10 39.12 -6.12 -16.48
CA GLY A 10 38.77 -7.53 -16.63
C GLY A 10 37.76 -8.03 -15.61
N ALA A 11 37.86 -7.57 -14.35
CA ALA A 11 36.97 -7.97 -13.26
C ALA A 11 35.56 -7.34 -13.38
N THR A 12 35.45 -6.12 -13.91
CA THR A 12 34.15 -5.46 -14.16
C THR A 12 33.38 -6.13 -15.30
N VAL A 13 34.06 -6.53 -16.38
CA VAL A 13 33.44 -7.25 -17.50
C VAL A 13 32.89 -8.63 -17.07
N ASP A 14 33.58 -9.34 -16.17
CA ASP A 14 33.13 -10.64 -15.66
C ASP A 14 31.93 -10.52 -14.69
N ALA A 15 31.91 -9.46 -13.87
CA ALA A 15 30.78 -9.14 -12.99
C ALA A 15 29.51 -8.76 -13.78
N ASP A 16 29.65 -7.98 -14.86
CA ASP A 16 28.52 -7.58 -15.72
C ASP A 16 27.92 -8.79 -16.47
N VAL A 17 28.77 -9.71 -16.94
CA VAL A 17 28.32 -10.97 -17.56
C VAL A 17 27.59 -11.85 -16.54
N THR A 18 28.11 -11.93 -15.31
CA THR A 18 27.51 -12.70 -14.22
C THR A 18 26.16 -12.12 -13.79
N LEU A 19 26.06 -10.79 -13.67
CA LEU A 19 24.81 -10.09 -13.39
C LEU A 19 23.76 -10.36 -14.48
N ALA A 20 24.15 -10.26 -15.76
CA ALA A 20 23.26 -10.57 -16.88
C ALA A 20 22.75 -12.02 -16.85
N TYR A 21 23.60 -12.97 -16.44
CA TYR A 21 23.22 -14.37 -16.26
C TYR A 21 22.20 -14.56 -15.13
N LEU A 22 22.41 -13.96 -13.95
CA LEU A 22 21.46 -14.02 -12.83
C LEU A 22 20.11 -13.41 -13.21
N LEU A 23 20.10 -12.25 -13.86
CA LEU A 23 18.87 -11.61 -14.34
C LEU A 23 18.14 -12.46 -15.37
N ARG A 24 18.85 -13.17 -16.25
CA ARG A 24 18.24 -14.10 -17.20
C ARG A 24 17.56 -15.27 -16.47
N ARG A 25 18.20 -15.83 -15.42
CA ARG A 25 17.58 -16.86 -14.56
C ARG A 25 16.32 -16.33 -13.87
N MET A 26 16.35 -15.10 -13.37
CA MET A 26 15.17 -14.46 -12.74
C MET A 26 14.03 -14.23 -13.74
N ARG A 27 14.32 -13.65 -14.92
CA ARG A 27 13.32 -13.42 -15.99
C ARG A 27 12.68 -14.70 -16.52
N SER A 28 13.36 -15.83 -16.41
CA SER A 28 12.82 -17.13 -16.82
C SER A 28 11.71 -17.64 -15.88
N LYS A 29 11.56 -17.07 -14.67
CA LYS A 29 10.41 -17.31 -13.80
C LYS A 29 9.30 -16.32 -14.15
N SER A 30 8.12 -16.83 -14.50
CA SER A 30 6.94 -16.07 -14.97
C SER A 30 6.53 -14.91 -14.07
N ASP A 31 6.84 -15.01 -12.78
CA ASP A 31 6.34 -14.10 -11.75
C ASP A 31 7.20 -12.84 -11.63
N PHE A 32 8.48 -12.88 -12.05
CA PHE A 32 9.37 -11.72 -12.03
C PHE A 32 8.94 -10.61 -13.00
N PRO A 33 8.64 -10.91 -14.29
CA PRO A 33 8.11 -9.90 -15.21
C PRO A 33 6.79 -9.29 -14.74
N ALA A 34 5.90 -10.09 -14.12
CA ALA A 34 4.62 -9.62 -13.62
C ALA A 34 4.78 -8.65 -12.43
N LEU A 35 5.61 -9.01 -11.45
CA LEU A 35 5.96 -8.15 -10.32
C LEU A 35 6.63 -6.85 -10.80
N SER A 36 7.62 -6.96 -11.70
CA SER A 36 8.33 -5.81 -12.26
C SER A 36 7.38 -4.83 -12.96
N ALA A 37 6.42 -5.34 -13.72
CA ALA A 37 5.44 -4.52 -14.41
C ALA A 37 4.50 -3.80 -13.43
N SER A 38 4.05 -4.47 -12.36
CA SER A 38 3.18 -3.89 -11.34
C SER A 38 3.90 -2.82 -10.51
N VAL A 39 5.14 -3.08 -10.10
CA VAL A 39 5.98 -2.11 -9.38
C VAL A 39 6.25 -0.87 -10.24
N ALA A 40 6.63 -1.07 -11.51
CA ALA A 40 6.87 0.04 -12.43
C ALA A 40 5.60 0.88 -12.68
N ARG A 41 4.42 0.25 -12.78
CA ARG A 41 3.14 0.98 -12.91
C ARG A 41 2.84 1.79 -11.66
N VAL A 42 2.94 1.20 -10.47
CA VAL A 42 2.72 1.91 -9.20
C VAL A 42 3.71 3.07 -9.01
N GLN A 43 4.95 2.91 -9.47
CA GLN A 43 5.98 3.95 -9.39
C GLN A 43 5.77 5.09 -10.40
N ALA A 44 5.38 4.78 -11.64
CA ALA A 44 5.12 5.77 -12.69
C ALA A 44 4.00 6.75 -12.34
N LEU A 45 3.13 6.39 -11.40
CA LEU A 45 2.02 7.22 -10.94
C LEU A 45 2.45 8.38 -10.02
N SER A 46 3.75 8.62 -9.80
CA SER A 46 4.25 9.53 -8.75
C SER A 46 4.68 10.93 -9.20
N GLU A 47 4.65 11.27 -10.49
CA GLU A 47 5.26 12.53 -10.96
C GLU A 47 4.35 13.78 -10.85
N SER A 48 3.07 13.65 -10.45
CA SER A 48 2.19 14.80 -10.16
C SER A 48 1.30 14.58 -8.92
N GLU A 49 1.25 15.54 -8.00
CA GLU A 49 0.54 15.41 -6.70
C GLU A 49 -0.99 15.28 -6.80
N THR A 50 -1.61 15.69 -7.92
CA THR A 50 -3.07 15.73 -8.07
C THR A 50 -3.66 14.63 -8.96
N ASP A 51 -2.96 14.18 -9.99
CA ASP A 51 -3.41 13.05 -10.83
C ASP A 51 -2.97 11.68 -10.26
N SER A 52 -1.95 11.66 -9.38
CA SER A 52 -1.39 10.44 -8.76
C SER A 52 -2.34 9.72 -7.79
N LEU A 53 -3.15 10.45 -7.02
CA LEU A 53 -4.03 9.87 -6.01
C LEU A 53 -5.05 8.93 -6.63
N GLN A 54 -5.75 9.41 -7.66
CA GLN A 54 -6.80 8.65 -8.33
C GLN A 54 -6.23 7.39 -8.97
N ALA A 55 -5.16 7.57 -9.72
CA ALA A 55 -4.53 6.48 -10.45
C ALA A 55 -3.94 5.41 -9.51
N LEU A 56 -3.37 5.82 -8.36
CA LEU A 56 -2.88 4.89 -7.34
C LEU A 56 -4.03 4.09 -6.72
N CYS A 57 -5.12 4.75 -6.34
CA CYS A 57 -6.32 4.07 -5.85
C CYS A 57 -6.82 3.07 -6.89
N ASP A 58 -6.94 3.47 -8.16
CA ASP A 58 -7.41 2.62 -9.25
C ASP A 58 -6.53 1.40 -9.49
N GLU A 59 -5.20 1.56 -9.41
CA GLU A 59 -4.27 0.44 -9.57
C GLU A 59 -4.38 -0.56 -8.41
N ILE A 60 -4.48 -0.08 -7.17
CA ILE A 60 -4.64 -0.94 -5.99
C ILE A 60 -5.99 -1.67 -6.03
N LEU A 61 -7.06 -0.96 -6.40
CA LEU A 61 -8.43 -1.49 -6.45
C LEU A 61 -8.61 -2.62 -7.46
N LYS A 62 -7.76 -2.72 -8.50
CA LYS A 62 -7.77 -3.84 -9.45
C LYS A 62 -7.45 -5.18 -8.79
N ASP A 63 -6.68 -5.16 -7.70
CA ASP A 63 -6.34 -6.36 -6.93
C ASP A 63 -7.10 -6.36 -5.60
N VAL A 64 -8.12 -7.22 -5.53
CA VAL A 64 -8.99 -7.37 -4.37
C VAL A 64 -8.22 -7.89 -3.15
N ALA A 65 -7.24 -8.79 -3.36
CA ALA A 65 -6.45 -9.37 -2.28
C ALA A 65 -5.49 -8.33 -1.69
N LEU A 66 -4.80 -7.58 -2.56
CA LEU A 66 -3.95 -6.47 -2.15
C LEU A 66 -4.75 -5.38 -1.42
N THR A 67 -5.92 -4.99 -1.95
CA THR A 67 -6.81 -4.00 -1.34
C THR A 67 -7.21 -4.41 0.08
N GLN A 68 -7.60 -5.67 0.27
CA GLN A 68 -7.99 -6.20 1.58
C GLN A 68 -6.80 -6.23 2.55
N LYS A 69 -5.63 -6.68 2.11
CA LYS A 69 -4.41 -6.68 2.94
C LYS A 69 -4.00 -5.27 3.32
N LEU A 70 -4.06 -4.31 2.39
CA LEU A 70 -3.77 -2.91 2.65
C LEU A 70 -4.71 -2.36 3.72
N LEU A 71 -6.02 -2.53 3.55
CA LEU A 71 -7.01 -2.08 4.54
C LEU A 71 -6.81 -2.75 5.91
N ARG A 72 -6.40 -4.02 5.98
CA ARG A 72 -6.05 -4.67 7.26
C ARG A 72 -4.84 -4.02 7.93
N VAL A 73 -3.78 -3.74 7.18
CA VAL A 73 -2.58 -3.09 7.73
C VAL A 73 -2.91 -1.66 8.19
N VAL A 74 -3.66 -0.90 7.40
CA VAL A 74 -4.10 0.47 7.74
C VAL A 74 -5.07 0.50 8.95
N ASN A 75 -5.71 -0.62 9.27
CA ASN A 75 -6.57 -0.74 10.45
C ASN A 75 -5.85 -1.24 11.71
N THR A 76 -4.53 -1.46 11.64
CA THR A 76 -3.72 -1.75 12.83
C THR A 76 -3.66 -0.53 13.76
N ALA A 77 -3.37 -0.78 15.05
CA ALA A 77 -3.38 0.25 16.10
C ALA A 77 -2.43 1.43 15.81
N HIS A 78 -1.45 1.24 14.93
CA HIS A 78 -0.49 2.26 14.52
C HIS A 78 -1.11 3.38 13.67
N TYR A 79 -1.96 3.02 12.70
CA TYR A 79 -2.55 3.96 11.75
C TYR A 79 -3.93 4.48 12.21
N ARG A 80 -4.56 3.79 13.17
CA ARG A 80 -5.78 4.27 13.81
C ARG A 80 -5.47 5.29 14.90
N ARG A 81 -6.26 6.36 14.96
CA ARG A 81 -6.30 7.21 16.16
C ARG A 81 -7.11 6.47 17.23
N ALA A 82 -6.69 6.51 18.49
CA ALA A 82 -7.44 5.88 19.57
C ALA A 82 -8.88 6.40 19.58
N GLY A 83 -9.86 5.51 19.43
CA GLY A 83 -11.29 5.84 19.38
C GLY A 83 -11.88 6.14 17.99
N SER A 84 -11.13 6.01 16.88
CA SER A 84 -11.67 6.15 15.52
C SER A 84 -12.19 4.82 14.96
N ASP A 85 -13.30 4.87 14.23
CA ASP A 85 -13.86 3.72 13.48
C ASP A 85 -12.84 3.14 12.47
N PRO A 86 -12.95 1.83 12.10
CA PRO A 86 -12.08 1.21 11.10
C PRO A 86 -12.23 1.85 9.71
N ILE A 87 -11.08 2.11 9.07
CA ILE A 87 -10.97 2.66 7.72
C ILE A 87 -11.40 1.60 6.70
N SER A 88 -12.42 1.91 5.90
CA SER A 88 -13.00 0.99 4.92
C SER A 88 -12.66 1.33 3.46
N THR A 89 -12.05 2.50 3.21
CA THR A 89 -11.69 2.96 1.86
C THR A 89 -10.19 3.27 1.70
N ILE A 90 -9.63 2.95 0.53
CA ILE A 90 -8.26 3.26 0.11
C ILE A 90 -8.13 4.78 -0.05
N SER A 91 -9.14 5.46 -0.58
CA SER A 91 -9.17 6.92 -0.64
C SER A 91 -9.04 7.58 0.75
N ARG A 92 -9.71 7.02 1.78
CA ARG A 92 -9.52 7.46 3.18
C ARG A 92 -8.16 7.06 3.72
N ALA A 93 -7.67 5.85 3.43
CA ALA A 93 -6.31 5.43 3.80
C ALA A 93 -5.25 6.38 3.26
N VAL A 94 -5.35 6.81 1.99
CA VAL A 94 -4.42 7.77 1.39
C VAL A 94 -4.56 9.15 2.02
N SER A 95 -5.78 9.58 2.39
CA SER A 95 -5.97 10.87 3.09
C SER A 95 -5.33 10.90 4.47
N LEU A 96 -5.23 9.75 5.15
CA LEU A 96 -4.68 9.63 6.50
C LEU A 96 -3.18 9.34 6.52
N ILE A 97 -2.70 8.50 5.60
CA ILE A 97 -1.32 8.00 5.57
C ILE A 97 -0.47 8.74 4.54
N GLY A 98 -1.09 9.34 3.52
CA GLY A 98 -0.39 9.96 2.40
C GLY A 98 -0.28 9.03 1.18
N VAL A 99 -0.15 9.64 -0.02
CA VAL A 99 0.00 8.91 -1.30
C VAL A 99 1.28 8.08 -1.29
N GLY A 100 2.37 8.64 -0.75
CA GLY A 100 3.64 7.94 -0.57
C GLY A 100 3.47 6.74 0.36
N GLY A 101 2.96 6.92 1.57
CA GLY A 101 2.78 5.81 2.51
C GLY A 101 1.89 4.67 2.00
N VAL A 102 0.76 4.96 1.34
CA VAL A 102 -0.11 3.91 0.75
C VAL A 102 0.59 3.18 -0.40
N ARG A 103 1.31 3.91 -1.26
CA ARG A 103 2.13 3.32 -2.33
C ARG A 103 3.17 2.37 -1.75
N ASN A 104 3.91 2.83 -0.75
CA ASN A 104 5.00 2.07 -0.14
C ASN A 104 4.49 0.78 0.53
N LEU A 105 3.31 0.86 1.14
CA LEU A 105 2.63 -0.27 1.74
C LEU A 105 2.10 -1.25 0.69
N ALA A 106 1.52 -0.75 -0.40
CA ALA A 106 1.10 -1.56 -1.54
C ALA A 106 2.29 -2.32 -2.17
N LEU A 107 3.42 -1.64 -2.40
CA LEU A 107 4.65 -2.26 -2.90
C LEU A 107 5.17 -3.36 -1.95
N SER A 108 5.13 -3.11 -0.64
CA SER A 108 5.54 -4.08 0.38
C SER A 108 4.66 -5.34 0.36
N LEU A 109 3.34 -5.15 0.25
CA LEU A 109 2.37 -6.24 0.20
C LEU A 109 2.43 -7.02 -1.12
N MET A 110 2.64 -6.35 -2.25
CA MET A 110 2.84 -7.01 -3.54
C MET A 110 4.08 -7.92 -3.50
N LEU A 111 5.17 -7.45 -2.92
CA LEU A 111 6.37 -8.26 -2.69
C LEU A 111 6.03 -9.48 -1.83
N LEU A 112 5.36 -9.29 -0.70
CA LEU A 112 4.95 -10.37 0.20
C LEU A 112 4.06 -11.43 -0.45
N ASP A 113 3.13 -11.02 -1.31
CA ASP A 113 2.18 -11.95 -1.94
C ASP A 113 2.84 -12.90 -2.93
N HIS A 114 3.79 -12.39 -3.72
CA HIS A 114 4.59 -13.23 -4.60
C HIS A 114 5.48 -14.22 -3.82
N MET A 115 5.76 -13.93 -2.55
CA MET A 115 6.62 -14.73 -1.68
C MET A 115 5.91 -15.93 -1.01
N GLN A 116 4.58 -16.05 -1.05
CA GLN A 116 3.86 -17.09 -0.27
C GLN A 116 3.83 -18.49 -0.92
N ASP A 117 4.03 -18.60 -2.24
CA ASP A 117 3.80 -19.83 -3.01
C ASP A 117 5.02 -20.78 -3.17
N GLN A 118 6.06 -20.65 -2.33
CA GLN A 118 7.33 -21.38 -2.53
C GLN A 118 7.68 -22.32 -1.37
N GLY A 119 8.38 -23.43 -1.67
CA GLY A 119 8.84 -24.42 -0.68
C GLY A 119 9.74 -23.87 0.43
N HIS A 120 10.27 -22.65 0.28
CA HIS A 120 11.08 -21.91 1.26
C HIS A 120 10.34 -20.71 1.89
N ALA A 121 9.00 -20.68 1.82
CA ALA A 121 8.17 -19.55 2.28
C ALA A 121 8.47 -19.11 3.72
N HIS A 122 8.91 -20.01 4.60
CA HIS A 122 9.29 -19.64 5.96
C HIS A 122 10.50 -18.70 6.01
N GLN A 123 11.60 -19.07 5.34
CA GLN A 123 12.84 -18.26 5.28
C GLN A 123 12.57 -16.89 4.65
N LEU A 124 11.71 -16.91 3.64
CA LEU A 124 11.32 -15.73 2.89
C LEU A 124 10.44 -14.78 3.73
N LYS A 125 9.52 -15.32 4.54
CA LYS A 125 8.77 -14.56 5.55
C LYS A 125 9.70 -13.94 6.59
N GLN A 126 10.73 -14.64 7.04
CA GLN A 126 11.72 -14.08 7.98
C GLN A 126 12.49 -12.92 7.37
N ALA A 127 12.99 -13.08 6.13
CA ALA A 127 13.66 -12.01 5.41
C ALA A 127 12.74 -10.80 5.18
N PHE A 128 11.45 -11.03 4.93
CA PHE A 128 10.43 -9.98 4.82
C PHE A 128 10.23 -9.23 6.15
N LEU A 129 10.00 -9.95 7.26
CA LEU A 129 9.79 -9.35 8.57
C LEU A 129 10.99 -8.52 9.02
N HIS A 130 12.19 -9.00 8.71
CA HIS A 130 13.42 -8.24 8.92
C HIS A 130 13.39 -6.92 8.13
N THR A 131 13.06 -6.99 6.85
CA THR A 131 13.00 -5.82 5.97
C THR A 131 11.95 -4.79 6.45
N VAL A 132 10.79 -5.26 6.91
CA VAL A 132 9.73 -4.40 7.49
C VAL A 132 10.15 -3.80 8.84
N MET A 133 10.85 -4.54 9.68
CA MET A 133 11.39 -4.03 10.95
C MET A 133 12.35 -2.86 10.70
N ALA A 134 13.31 -3.03 9.79
CA ALA A 134 14.24 -1.98 9.42
C ALA A 134 13.50 -0.74 8.88
N GLY A 135 12.49 -0.91 8.03
CA GLY A 135 11.64 0.19 7.57
C GLY A 135 10.92 0.92 8.71
N THR A 136 10.35 0.17 9.64
CA THR A 136 9.57 0.70 10.76
C THR A 136 10.45 1.47 11.75
N LEU A 137 11.64 0.93 12.07
CA LEU A 137 12.67 1.62 12.85
C LEU A 137 13.10 2.94 12.20
N ALA A 138 13.37 2.91 10.89
CA ALA A 138 13.73 4.10 10.13
C ALA A 138 12.65 5.18 10.21
N SER A 139 11.38 4.79 10.06
CA SER A 139 10.24 5.70 10.17
C SER A 139 10.05 6.27 11.57
N GLU A 140 10.32 5.50 12.62
CA GLU A 140 10.23 5.94 14.03
C GLU A 140 11.30 6.96 14.41
N LEU A 141 12.46 6.91 13.74
CA LEU A 141 13.59 7.80 13.99
C LEU A 141 13.56 9.08 13.12
N ALA A 142 12.59 9.20 12.21
CA ALA A 142 12.45 10.35 11.34
C ALA A 142 11.84 11.55 12.07
N VAL A 143 12.21 12.76 11.66
CA VAL A 143 11.81 14.01 12.33
C VAL A 143 10.44 14.50 11.87
N ASN A 144 10.02 14.10 10.65
CA ASN A 144 8.74 14.49 10.08
C ASN A 144 8.14 13.37 9.21
N PRO A 145 6.84 13.41 8.90
CA PRO A 145 6.17 12.35 8.14
C PRO A 145 6.73 12.11 6.74
N ARG A 146 7.20 13.14 6.05
CA ARG A 146 7.77 13.02 4.69
C ARG A 146 9.11 12.27 4.71
N GLU A 147 9.98 12.61 5.66
CA GLU A 147 11.24 11.89 5.90
C GLU A 147 10.94 10.44 6.34
N ALA A 148 9.94 10.23 7.19
CA ALA A 148 9.54 8.91 7.64
C ALA A 148 9.15 7.99 6.48
N GLU A 149 8.35 8.50 5.53
CA GLU A 149 8.01 7.76 4.32
C GLU A 149 9.23 7.44 3.46
N GLU A 150 10.09 8.42 3.20
CA GLU A 150 11.24 8.27 2.32
C GLU A 150 12.25 7.25 2.87
N VAL A 151 12.55 7.33 4.17
CA VAL A 151 13.50 6.44 4.84
C VAL A 151 12.89 5.04 5.01
N PHE A 152 11.58 4.92 5.27
CA PHE A 152 10.90 3.62 5.34
C PHE A 152 11.11 2.82 4.05
N VAL A 153 10.89 3.45 2.89
CA VAL A 153 11.08 2.80 1.58
C VAL A 153 12.54 2.50 1.33
N GLY A 154 13.41 3.48 1.60
CA GLY A 154 14.85 3.29 1.45
C GLY A 154 15.36 2.08 2.22
N ALA A 155 14.94 1.94 3.48
CA ALA A 155 15.27 0.80 4.33
C ALA A 155 14.64 -0.51 3.84
N LEU A 156 13.40 -0.48 3.34
CA LEU A 156 12.74 -1.67 2.77
C LEU A 156 13.49 -2.19 1.53
N PHE A 157 13.87 -1.30 0.61
CA PHE A 157 14.53 -1.67 -0.63
C PHE A 157 16.03 -1.99 -0.43
N ARG A 158 16.61 -1.67 0.72
CA ARG A 158 18.00 -1.95 1.06
C ARG A 158 18.33 -3.45 1.08
N ARG A 159 17.35 -4.28 1.44
CA ARG A 159 17.47 -5.76 1.40
C ARG A 159 16.93 -6.37 0.11
N LEU A 160 16.57 -5.56 -0.90
CA LEU A 160 16.00 -6.05 -2.16
C LEU A 160 16.88 -7.11 -2.82
N GLY A 161 18.19 -6.90 -2.89
CA GLY A 161 19.12 -7.86 -3.50
C GLY A 161 19.05 -9.23 -2.83
N TRP A 162 19.02 -9.27 -1.49
CA TRP A 162 18.87 -10.52 -0.75
C TRP A 162 17.49 -11.16 -0.95
N LEU A 163 16.41 -10.36 -0.94
CA LEU A 163 15.06 -10.87 -1.20
C LEU A 163 14.95 -11.50 -2.59
N LEU A 164 15.56 -10.88 -3.61
CA LEU A 164 15.60 -11.40 -4.97
C LEU A 164 16.39 -12.71 -5.04
N VAL A 165 17.55 -12.81 -4.37
CA VAL A 165 18.33 -14.05 -4.32
C VAL A 165 17.58 -15.14 -3.57
N ALA A 166 17.06 -14.84 -2.37
CA ALA A 166 16.29 -15.78 -1.56
C ALA A 166 15.06 -16.33 -2.29
N PHE A 167 14.44 -15.52 -3.16
CA PHE A 167 13.26 -15.90 -3.92
C PHE A 167 13.58 -16.60 -5.24
N TYR A 168 14.40 -15.97 -6.09
CA TYR A 168 14.65 -16.44 -7.44
C TYR A 168 15.77 -17.49 -7.50
N LEU A 169 16.67 -17.49 -6.53
CA LEU A 169 17.89 -18.30 -6.51
C LEU A 169 18.03 -19.05 -5.17
N PRO A 170 17.05 -19.90 -4.77
CA PRO A 170 16.99 -20.47 -3.43
C PRO A 170 18.18 -21.38 -3.09
N GLU A 171 18.74 -22.09 -4.07
CA GLU A 171 19.94 -22.91 -3.89
C GLU A 171 21.18 -22.06 -3.58
N ASP A 172 21.34 -20.96 -4.32
CA ASP A 172 22.43 -20.00 -4.11
C ASP A 172 22.28 -19.31 -2.75
N ALA A 173 21.05 -18.94 -2.38
CA ALA A 173 20.73 -18.38 -1.07
C ALA A 173 21.04 -19.35 0.09
N GLU A 174 20.77 -20.64 -0.10
CA GLU A 174 21.06 -21.67 0.90
C GLU A 174 22.57 -21.89 1.07
N GLN A 175 23.34 -21.89 -0.02
CA GLN A 175 24.79 -21.95 0.05
C GLN A 175 25.40 -20.75 0.81
N ILE A 176 24.86 -19.55 0.60
CA ILE A 176 25.27 -18.34 1.34
C ILE A 176 24.98 -18.53 2.84
N ARG A 177 23.77 -18.97 3.19
CA ARG A 177 23.38 -19.22 4.59
C ARG A 177 24.26 -20.25 5.29
N GLN A 178 24.58 -21.37 4.62
CA GLN A 178 25.40 -22.43 5.20
C GLN A 178 26.84 -22.00 5.46
N ARG A 179 27.38 -21.09 4.62
CA ARG A 179 28.79 -20.66 4.71
C ARG A 179 29.01 -19.45 5.63
N GLY A 180 28.02 -18.58 5.78
CA GLY A 180 28.18 -17.30 6.49
C GLY A 180 26.97 -16.81 7.26
N GLY A 181 25.89 -17.58 7.34
CA GLY A 181 24.59 -17.10 7.79
C GLY A 181 23.88 -16.24 6.75
N GLU A 182 22.68 -15.76 7.07
CA GLU A 182 22.00 -14.73 6.27
C GLU A 182 22.87 -13.44 6.20
N PRO A 183 22.99 -12.80 5.02
CA PRO A 183 23.73 -11.54 4.90
C PRO A 183 23.25 -10.50 5.91
N GLY A 184 24.19 -10.00 6.72
CA GLY A 184 23.95 -9.19 7.92
C GLY A 184 24.45 -9.83 9.23
N LEU A 185 24.81 -11.13 9.23
CA LEU A 185 25.24 -11.89 10.43
C LEU A 185 26.73 -11.82 10.79
N ALA A 186 27.63 -11.60 9.83
CA ALA A 186 29.08 -11.56 10.09
C ALA A 186 29.61 -10.11 10.03
N THR A 187 30.89 -9.88 10.35
CA THR A 187 31.52 -8.61 9.96
C THR A 187 31.22 -8.37 8.47
N ALA A 188 30.80 -7.15 8.11
CA ALA A 188 30.28 -6.86 6.75
C ALA A 188 31.19 -7.39 5.63
N SER A 189 32.49 -7.45 5.90
CA SER A 189 33.54 -7.99 5.03
C SER A 189 33.45 -9.50 4.77
N ASP A 190 33.07 -10.33 5.74
CA ASP A 190 32.99 -11.78 5.57
C ASP A 190 31.73 -12.21 4.79
N SER A 191 30.59 -11.56 5.09
CA SER A 191 29.33 -11.81 4.36
C SER A 191 29.44 -11.40 2.89
N ALA A 192 30.02 -10.22 2.62
CA ALA A 192 30.24 -9.74 1.25
C ALA A 192 31.16 -10.68 0.46
N ARG A 193 32.22 -11.20 1.09
CA ARG A 193 33.12 -12.16 0.43
C ARG A 193 32.42 -13.47 0.07
N ILE A 194 31.56 -13.99 0.95
CA ILE A 194 30.82 -15.24 0.69
C ILE A 194 29.80 -15.04 -0.44
N VAL A 195 29.08 -13.92 -0.42
CA VAL A 195 28.17 -13.51 -1.50
C VAL A 195 28.92 -13.44 -2.83
N GLN A 196 30.06 -12.75 -2.87
CA GLN A 196 30.87 -12.62 -4.07
C GLN A 196 31.41 -13.97 -4.57
N GLN A 197 31.70 -14.92 -3.68
CA GLN A 197 32.14 -16.27 -4.05
C GLN A 197 31.01 -17.15 -4.62
N VAL A 198 29.77 -16.96 -4.17
CA VAL A 198 28.61 -17.77 -4.59
C VAL A 198 27.94 -17.17 -5.83
N LEU A 199 27.70 -15.86 -5.83
CA LEU A 199 26.94 -15.17 -6.88
C LEU A 199 27.83 -14.51 -7.94
N GLY A 200 29.11 -14.27 -7.64
CA GLY A 200 30.02 -13.50 -8.50
C GLY A 200 29.70 -12.00 -8.57
N VAL A 201 28.64 -11.54 -7.92
CA VAL A 201 28.21 -10.15 -7.85
C VAL A 201 27.69 -9.79 -6.46
N ASP A 202 27.85 -8.52 -6.08
CA ASP A 202 27.33 -8.00 -4.83
C ASP A 202 25.79 -7.88 -4.84
N LEU A 203 25.17 -8.11 -3.69
CA LEU A 203 23.72 -7.93 -3.52
C LEU A 203 23.27 -6.49 -3.77
N GLU A 204 24.12 -5.50 -3.42
CA GLU A 204 23.84 -4.09 -3.68
C GLU A 204 23.85 -3.80 -5.19
N ALA A 205 24.77 -4.40 -5.95
CA ALA A 205 24.83 -4.25 -7.41
C ALA A 205 23.61 -4.88 -8.09
N LEU A 206 23.18 -6.06 -7.62
CA LEU A 206 21.95 -6.70 -8.08
C LEU A 206 20.71 -5.84 -7.80
N ALA A 207 20.59 -5.32 -6.56
CA ALA A 207 19.49 -4.46 -6.15
C ALA A 207 19.45 -3.15 -6.96
N ASP A 208 20.61 -2.54 -7.21
CA ASP A 208 20.75 -1.30 -7.98
C ASP A 208 20.34 -1.50 -9.45
N HIS A 209 20.72 -2.62 -10.07
CA HIS A 209 20.33 -2.93 -11.44
C HIS A 209 18.82 -3.15 -11.55
N VAL A 210 18.24 -3.97 -10.67
CA VAL A 210 16.79 -4.23 -10.66
C VAL A 210 16.00 -2.97 -10.32
N GLY A 211 16.49 -2.15 -9.38
CA GLY A 211 15.90 -0.87 -9.06
C GLY A 211 15.85 0.10 -10.26
N ARG A 212 16.92 0.13 -11.08
CA ARG A 212 16.89 0.91 -12.34
C ARG A 212 15.91 0.33 -13.35
N GLU A 213 15.84 -0.98 -13.48
CA GLU A 213 14.88 -1.66 -14.37
C GLU A 213 13.44 -1.36 -13.96
N TRP A 214 13.17 -1.21 -12.66
CA TRP A 214 11.88 -0.81 -12.10
C TRP A 214 11.57 0.69 -12.21
N GLY A 215 12.51 1.49 -12.71
CA GLY A 215 12.35 2.95 -12.82
C GLY A 215 12.35 3.66 -11.47
N LEU A 216 13.05 3.13 -10.45
CA LEU A 216 13.13 3.77 -9.15
C LEU A 216 13.89 5.12 -9.24
N PRO A 217 13.44 6.15 -8.51
CA PRO A 217 14.06 7.47 -8.56
C PRO A 217 15.48 7.42 -7.99
N ALA A 218 16.35 8.32 -8.46
CA ALA A 218 17.75 8.37 -8.06
C ALA A 218 17.94 8.55 -6.54
N SER A 219 17.03 9.26 -5.86
CA SER A 219 17.05 9.40 -4.40
C SER A 219 16.81 8.07 -3.69
N LEU A 220 15.88 7.24 -4.19
CA LEU A 220 15.62 5.92 -3.62
C LEU A 220 16.76 4.94 -3.90
N LEU A 221 17.28 4.93 -5.13
CA LEU A 221 18.46 4.13 -5.48
C LEU A 221 19.67 4.49 -4.63
N ALA A 222 19.85 5.77 -4.31
CA ALA A 222 20.91 6.22 -3.41
C ALA A 222 20.69 5.72 -1.96
N CYS A 223 19.44 5.69 -1.50
CA CYS A 223 19.09 5.22 -0.15
C CYS A 223 19.22 3.68 0.01
N MET A 224 19.08 2.93 -1.07
CA MET A 224 19.31 1.47 -1.11
C MET A 224 20.77 1.09 -0.88
N ARG A 225 21.73 1.99 -1.16
CA ARG A 225 23.16 1.69 -1.04
C ARG A 225 23.67 1.94 0.37
N SER A 226 24.61 1.11 0.80
CA SER A 226 25.30 1.39 2.05
C SER A 226 26.23 2.59 1.89
N PRO A 227 26.24 3.57 2.82
CA PRO A 227 27.12 4.73 2.71
C PRO A 227 28.61 4.37 2.60
N GLY A 228 29.03 3.15 2.94
CA GLY A 228 30.40 2.62 2.76
C GLY A 228 31.50 3.31 3.59
N GLU A 229 31.23 4.52 4.07
CA GLU A 229 32.13 5.41 4.79
C GLU A 229 31.94 5.30 6.31
N ALA A 230 32.88 5.89 7.05
CA ALA A 230 32.69 6.10 8.48
C ALA A 230 31.52 7.06 8.72
N VAL A 231 30.76 6.84 9.80
CA VAL A 231 29.64 7.72 10.14
C VAL A 231 30.15 9.15 10.33
N PRO A 232 29.53 10.17 9.71
CA PRO A 232 30.00 11.54 9.78
C PRO A 232 30.10 12.04 11.22
N SER A 233 31.16 12.77 11.54
CA SER A 233 31.37 13.37 12.86
C SER A 233 30.68 14.73 13.03
N HIS A 234 29.80 15.12 12.10
CA HIS A 234 29.06 16.38 12.10
C HIS A 234 27.57 16.12 11.82
N SER A 235 26.70 17.04 12.25
CA SER A 235 25.25 16.92 12.08
C SER A 235 24.83 16.96 10.61
N LEU A 236 23.95 16.04 10.23
CA LEU A 236 23.32 15.96 8.91
C LEU A 236 21.91 16.57 8.90
N ALA A 237 21.54 17.36 9.90
CA ALA A 237 20.23 17.99 9.95
C ALA A 237 19.96 18.81 8.67
N GLY A 238 18.86 18.52 7.98
CA GLY A 238 18.49 19.16 6.71
C GLY A 238 19.35 18.75 5.50
N HIS A 239 20.33 17.86 5.67
CA HIS A 239 21.15 17.36 4.57
C HIS A 239 20.48 16.14 3.90
N PRO A 240 20.43 16.04 2.56
CA PRO A 240 19.76 14.93 1.86
C PRO A 240 20.31 13.54 2.23
N SER A 241 21.61 13.43 2.52
CA SER A 241 22.22 12.15 2.92
C SER A 241 21.77 11.65 4.29
N ARG A 242 21.10 12.48 5.10
CA ARG A 242 20.56 12.07 6.41
C ARG A 242 19.69 10.82 6.29
N VAL A 243 18.84 10.78 5.26
CA VAL A 243 17.93 9.65 4.99
C VAL A 243 18.71 8.34 4.83
N HIS A 244 19.86 8.38 4.15
CA HIS A 244 20.69 7.19 3.91
C HIS A 244 21.33 6.68 5.20
N TRP A 245 21.81 7.59 6.05
CA TRP A 245 22.39 7.23 7.35
C TRP A 245 21.34 6.75 8.34
N LEU A 246 20.11 7.28 8.27
CA LEU A 246 18.99 6.81 9.06
C LEU A 246 18.58 5.38 8.67
N ALA A 247 18.47 5.10 7.36
CA ALA A 247 18.22 3.75 6.86
C ALA A 247 19.35 2.77 7.24
N SER A 248 20.62 3.22 7.22
CA SER A 248 21.77 2.43 7.65
C SER A 248 21.73 2.10 9.15
N LEU A 249 21.36 3.07 9.99
CA LEU A 249 21.17 2.85 11.43
C LEU A 249 20.04 1.86 11.69
N ALA A 250 18.88 2.06 11.04
CA ALA A 250 17.71 1.22 11.20
C ALA A 250 17.98 -0.23 10.77
N GLN A 251 18.72 -0.43 9.67
CA GLN A 251 19.18 -1.75 9.25
C GLN A 251 20.09 -2.40 10.31
N SER A 252 21.10 -1.66 10.79
CA SER A 252 22.03 -2.17 11.81
C SER A 252 21.31 -2.50 13.13
N ALA A 253 20.31 -1.70 13.51
CA ALA A 253 19.50 -1.92 14.69
C ALA A 253 18.59 -3.15 14.53
N SER A 254 17.98 -3.32 13.35
CA SER A 254 17.18 -4.51 13.05
C SER A 254 18.02 -5.79 13.04
N ASP A 255 19.25 -5.74 12.49
CA ASP A 255 20.19 -6.86 12.54
C ASP A 255 20.55 -7.19 14.00
N ALA A 256 20.79 -6.16 14.82
CA ALA A 256 21.05 -6.34 16.25
C ALA A 256 19.86 -6.98 16.98
N MET A 257 18.62 -6.60 16.67
CA MET A 257 17.41 -7.18 17.25
C MET A 257 17.20 -8.65 16.86
N LEU A 258 17.60 -9.04 15.65
CA LEU A 258 17.48 -10.41 15.17
C LEU A 258 18.53 -11.35 15.80
N HIS A 259 19.75 -10.84 15.99
CA HIS A 259 20.91 -11.69 16.29
C HIS A 259 21.47 -11.57 17.71
N THR A 260 21.23 -10.47 18.40
CA THR A 260 21.71 -10.27 19.77
C THR A 260 20.81 -11.00 20.75
N GLU A 261 21.41 -11.65 21.76
CA GLU A 261 20.64 -12.21 22.87
C GLU A 261 19.88 -11.11 23.62
N PRO A 262 18.65 -11.36 24.10
CA PRO A 262 17.83 -10.34 24.75
C PRO A 262 18.55 -9.56 25.86
N ALA A 263 19.35 -10.23 26.69
CA ALA A 263 20.10 -9.61 27.79
C ALA A 263 21.15 -8.57 27.33
N HIS A 264 21.65 -8.69 26.10
CA HIS A 264 22.69 -7.81 25.56
C HIS A 264 22.15 -6.80 24.53
N LEU A 265 20.86 -6.89 24.18
CA LEU A 265 20.26 -6.07 23.13
C LEU A 265 20.28 -4.58 23.48
N GLY A 266 19.92 -4.22 24.71
CA GLY A 266 19.94 -2.83 25.16
C GLY A 266 21.33 -2.18 25.06
N ASP A 267 22.39 -2.93 25.39
CA ASP A 267 23.77 -2.48 25.24
C ASP A 267 24.19 -2.34 23.77
N ALA A 268 23.79 -3.30 22.92
CA ALA A 268 24.08 -3.26 21.48
C ALA A 268 23.42 -2.03 20.83
N LEU A 269 22.15 -1.75 21.13
CA LEU A 269 21.45 -0.56 20.64
C LEU A 269 22.08 0.72 21.19
N ARG A 270 22.50 0.77 22.47
CA ARG A 270 23.19 1.95 23.02
C ARG A 270 24.52 2.22 22.31
N LYS A 271 25.30 1.18 22.01
CA LYS A 271 26.55 1.30 21.23
C LYS A 271 26.29 1.82 19.81
N LEU A 272 25.26 1.31 19.14
CA LEU A 272 24.84 1.78 17.82
C LEU A 272 24.40 3.24 17.85
N GLN A 273 23.54 3.62 18.80
CA GLN A 273 23.08 5.00 18.92
C GLN A 273 24.26 5.98 19.11
N ARG A 274 25.22 5.66 19.99
CA ARG A 274 26.42 6.49 20.21
C ARG A 274 27.21 6.72 18.92
N ARG A 275 27.33 5.71 18.06
CA ARG A 275 28.04 5.81 16.78
C ARG A 275 27.36 6.79 15.81
N TYR A 276 26.03 6.87 15.83
CA TYR A 276 25.24 7.72 14.93
C TYR A 276 24.77 9.03 15.56
N GLN A 277 25.06 9.24 16.85
CA GLN A 277 24.50 10.29 17.67
C GLN A 277 24.70 11.69 17.08
N THR A 278 25.95 12.02 16.72
CA THR A 278 26.31 13.35 16.18
C THR A 278 25.74 13.56 14.78
N ALA A 279 25.79 12.54 13.91
CA ALA A 279 25.30 12.64 12.54
C ALA A 279 23.79 12.82 12.46
N LEU A 280 23.05 12.07 13.26
CA LEU A 280 21.59 12.01 13.20
C LEU A 280 20.89 12.83 14.29
N GLY A 281 21.64 13.49 15.18
CA GLY A 281 21.06 14.30 16.25
C GLY A 281 20.22 13.47 17.23
N LEU A 282 20.69 12.27 17.56
CA LEU A 282 19.97 11.36 18.48
C LEU A 282 20.29 11.76 19.92
N GLU A 283 19.27 11.91 20.76
CA GLU A 283 19.41 12.24 22.18
C GLU A 283 18.70 11.19 23.03
N GLY A 284 19.05 11.08 24.32
CA GLY A 284 18.40 10.14 25.24
C GLY A 284 18.53 8.67 24.85
N GLU A 285 17.44 7.90 24.93
CA GLU A 285 17.34 6.48 24.54
C GLU A 285 16.38 6.28 23.35
N VAL A 286 16.39 7.25 22.42
CA VAL A 286 15.45 7.28 21.28
C VAL A 286 15.52 6.02 20.41
N LEU A 287 16.70 5.39 20.24
CA LEU A 287 16.81 4.17 19.44
C LEU A 287 16.17 2.96 20.13
N GLN A 288 16.30 2.86 21.44
CA GLN A 288 15.71 1.79 22.25
C GLN A 288 14.18 1.93 22.27
N GLU A 289 13.69 3.15 22.49
CA GLU A 289 12.26 3.43 22.45
C GLU A 289 11.67 3.16 21.05
N ALA A 290 12.36 3.59 19.99
CA ALA A 290 11.97 3.31 18.61
C ALA A 290 11.93 1.79 18.33
N ALA A 291 12.89 1.02 18.87
CA ALA A 291 12.91 -0.43 18.75
C ALA A 291 11.72 -1.10 19.47
N GLY A 292 11.39 -0.64 20.68
CA GLY A 292 10.20 -1.12 21.41
C GLY A 292 8.91 -0.86 20.63
N ARG A 293 8.70 0.39 20.17
CA ARG A 293 7.53 0.74 19.34
C ARG A 293 7.48 -0.04 18.03
N SER A 294 8.63 -0.26 17.39
CA SER A 294 8.72 -1.02 16.14
C SER A 294 8.38 -2.50 16.31
N ARG A 295 8.77 -3.14 17.42
CA ARG A 295 8.36 -4.51 17.77
C ARG A 295 6.85 -4.64 17.93
N GLN A 296 6.23 -3.71 18.67
CA GLN A 296 4.78 -3.69 18.83
C GLN A 296 4.07 -3.55 17.48
N ARG A 297 4.54 -2.62 16.64
CA ARG A 297 4.00 -2.42 15.27
C ARG A 297 4.13 -3.66 14.40
N LEU A 298 5.29 -4.34 14.44
CA LEU A 298 5.50 -5.55 13.66
C LEU A 298 4.60 -6.69 14.17
N THR A 299 4.36 -6.78 15.47
CA THR A 299 3.43 -7.74 16.08
C THR A 299 2.00 -7.51 15.60
N ASP A 300 1.54 -6.26 15.56
CA ASP A 300 0.21 -5.94 15.02
C ASP A 300 0.11 -6.25 13.52
N LEU A 301 1.18 -5.99 12.76
CA LEU A 301 1.25 -6.28 11.32
C LEU A 301 1.21 -7.79 11.04
N THR A 302 1.97 -8.60 11.77
CA THR A 302 1.94 -10.07 11.62
C THR A 302 0.56 -10.64 11.93
N ARG A 303 -0.12 -10.13 12.96
CA ARG A 303 -1.51 -10.51 13.29
C ARG A 303 -2.49 -10.11 12.19
N ALA A 304 -2.39 -8.88 11.68
CA ALA A 304 -3.28 -8.37 10.62
C ALA A 304 -3.13 -9.11 9.29
N LEU A 305 -1.90 -9.55 8.97
CA LEU A 305 -1.59 -10.31 7.76
C LEU A 305 -1.67 -11.83 7.95
N SER A 306 -2.05 -12.30 9.16
CA SER A 306 -2.09 -13.72 9.53
C SER A 306 -0.77 -14.46 9.22
N LEU A 307 0.36 -13.78 9.43
CA LEU A 307 1.69 -14.34 9.21
C LEU A 307 2.09 -15.19 10.42
N SER A 308 2.22 -16.51 10.21
CA SER A 308 2.77 -17.43 11.22
C SER A 308 4.29 -17.27 11.33
N VAL A 309 4.78 -16.90 12.51
CA VAL A 309 6.21 -16.95 12.85
C VAL A 309 6.44 -18.18 13.72
N PRO A 310 7.24 -19.17 13.29
CA PRO A 310 7.61 -20.32 14.10
C PRO A 310 8.33 -19.92 15.38
N ALA A 311 7.98 -20.62 16.46
CA ALA A 311 8.65 -20.52 17.75
C ALA A 311 10.12 -20.92 17.65
N ALA A 312 10.97 -20.28 18.46
CA ALA A 312 12.43 -20.37 18.48
C ALA A 312 13.14 -19.91 17.19
N SER A 313 12.42 -19.27 16.27
CA SER A 313 13.03 -18.73 15.05
C SER A 313 13.62 -17.34 15.31
N PRO A 314 14.71 -16.92 14.65
CA PRO A 314 15.30 -15.59 14.88
C PRO A 314 14.29 -14.43 14.70
N ALA A 315 13.34 -14.58 13.77
CA ALA A 315 12.29 -13.58 13.53
C ALA A 315 11.29 -13.42 14.69
N GLU A 316 11.17 -14.41 15.58
CA GLU A 316 10.37 -14.28 16.80
C GLU A 316 10.90 -13.15 17.70
N ARG A 317 12.23 -12.94 17.72
CA ARG A 317 12.86 -11.84 18.47
C ARG A 317 12.49 -10.45 17.94
N LEU A 318 11.91 -10.35 16.76
CA LEU A 318 11.39 -9.09 16.22
C LEU A 318 9.98 -8.77 16.72
N LEU A 319 9.32 -9.71 17.39
CA LEU A 319 7.96 -9.56 17.90
C LEU A 319 7.95 -9.31 19.41
N ASP A 320 6.85 -8.73 19.88
CA ASP A 320 6.65 -8.37 21.28
C ASP A 320 5.99 -9.52 22.05
N LEU A 321 6.64 -10.69 22.04
CA LEU A 321 6.16 -11.88 22.77
C LEU A 321 6.94 -12.12 24.07
N TYR A 322 8.15 -11.58 24.22
CA TYR A 322 8.99 -11.73 25.43
C TYR A 322 10.03 -10.61 25.57
N TYR A 323 9.62 -9.36 25.80
CA TYR A 323 10.58 -8.32 26.21
C TYR A 323 9.97 -7.33 27.21
N VAL A 324 10.20 -7.60 28.50
CA VAL A 324 10.06 -6.60 29.56
C VAL A 324 11.46 -6.10 29.86
N ASP A 325 11.80 -4.88 29.45
CA ASP A 325 12.86 -4.12 30.11
C ASP A 325 12.25 -2.82 30.62
N ALA A 326 11.97 -2.79 31.92
CA ALA A 326 11.97 -1.56 32.71
C ALA A 326 13.03 -1.73 33.81
N PRO A 327 13.80 -0.68 34.14
CA PRO A 327 14.88 -0.77 35.09
C PRO A 327 14.29 -0.87 36.51
N ASN A 328 14.18 -2.07 37.04
CA ASN A 328 14.10 -2.27 38.49
C ASN A 328 15.25 -3.19 38.89
N ASP A 329 16.37 -2.54 39.19
CA ASP A 329 17.43 -3.09 40.00
C ASP A 329 16.84 -3.50 41.36
N GLY A 330 16.88 -4.80 41.65
CA GLY A 330 16.74 -5.36 42.99
C GLY A 330 15.32 -5.54 43.52
N GLN A 331 14.75 -6.74 43.34
CA GLN A 331 14.38 -7.65 44.44
C GLN A 331 13.71 -8.93 43.90
N ASP A 332 14.18 -10.05 44.44
CA ASP A 332 13.62 -11.40 44.44
C ASP A 332 13.61 -12.19 43.12
N ALA A 333 14.67 -13.00 43.01
CA ALA A 333 14.70 -14.23 42.24
C ALA A 333 13.81 -15.29 42.92
N ASP A 334 12.75 -15.71 42.25
CA ASP A 334 12.31 -17.11 42.16
C ASP A 334 11.08 -17.22 41.23
N ALA A 335 11.32 -17.60 39.97
CA ALA A 335 10.31 -18.20 39.12
C ALA A 335 11.00 -19.09 38.09
N THR A 336 10.88 -20.40 38.27
CA THR A 336 11.41 -21.44 37.38
C THR A 336 10.73 -21.43 36.01
N PRO A 337 11.47 -21.69 34.90
CA PRO A 337 10.97 -21.60 33.53
C PRO A 337 10.20 -22.86 33.10
N GLY A 338 9.09 -23.18 33.77
CA GLY A 338 8.33 -24.42 33.53
C GLY A 338 6.81 -24.34 33.58
N GLU A 339 6.19 -23.28 34.10
CA GLU A 339 4.76 -23.32 34.45
C GLU A 339 3.89 -22.24 33.79
N LEU A 340 4.43 -21.41 32.89
CA LEU A 340 3.66 -20.40 32.16
C LEU A 340 3.24 -20.85 30.74
N ALA A 341 3.45 -22.13 30.40
CA ALA A 341 3.03 -22.69 29.12
C ALA A 341 1.55 -23.09 29.05
N ASP A 342 0.84 -23.13 30.18
CA ASP A 342 -0.50 -23.76 30.27
C ASP A 342 -1.69 -22.79 30.49
N GLU A 343 -1.50 -21.47 30.48
CA GLU A 343 -2.62 -20.51 30.62
C GLU A 343 -2.66 -19.43 29.53
N VAL A 344 -2.54 -19.84 28.27
CA VAL A 344 -3.20 -19.10 27.17
C VAL A 344 -4.45 -19.91 26.81
N GLU A 345 -5.55 -19.59 27.48
CA GLU A 345 -6.89 -20.06 27.16
C GLU A 345 -7.12 -20.01 25.64
N LEU A 346 -7.13 -21.20 25.04
CA LEU A 346 -7.32 -21.48 23.63
C LEU A 346 -8.80 -21.31 23.21
N SER A 347 -9.50 -20.31 23.75
CA SER A 347 -10.96 -20.18 23.64
C SER A 347 -11.37 -18.77 23.24
N ALA A 348 -11.21 -18.45 21.95
CA ALA A 348 -12.09 -17.52 21.20
C ALA A 348 -11.75 -17.38 19.71
N LEU A 349 -10.80 -18.15 19.15
CA LEU A 349 -10.64 -18.23 17.70
C LEU A 349 -11.64 -19.25 17.16
N ASN A 350 -12.91 -18.86 17.18
CA ASN A 350 -13.83 -19.34 16.15
C ASN A 350 -13.09 -19.20 14.82
N GLN A 351 -13.03 -20.30 14.08
CA GLN A 351 -12.67 -20.30 12.68
C GLN A 351 -13.55 -19.25 12.00
N VAL A 352 -13.04 -18.03 11.85
CA VAL A 352 -13.50 -17.17 10.77
C VAL A 352 -12.86 -17.81 9.56
N ALA A 353 -13.57 -18.82 9.05
CA ALA A 353 -13.42 -19.27 7.69
C ALA A 353 -13.24 -18.03 6.82
N VAL A 354 -12.32 -18.12 5.86
CA VAL A 354 -12.15 -17.12 4.83
C VAL A 354 -13.49 -16.98 4.10
N ASP A 355 -14.36 -16.08 4.56
CA ASP A 355 -15.55 -15.69 3.83
C ASP A 355 -15.10 -14.65 2.80
N PRO A 356 -15.08 -14.99 1.49
CA PRO A 356 -14.67 -14.07 0.44
C PRO A 356 -15.77 -13.03 0.12
N VAL A 357 -16.80 -12.92 0.97
CA VAL A 357 -17.94 -12.04 0.77
C VAL A 357 -18.10 -11.16 2.00
N MET A 358 -17.36 -10.06 2.05
CA MET A 358 -17.81 -8.91 2.84
C MET A 358 -19.26 -8.62 2.46
N ASN A 359 -20.18 -8.70 3.43
CA ASN A 359 -21.60 -8.45 3.23
C ASN A 359 -21.75 -7.06 2.57
N ARG A 360 -22.40 -6.98 1.39
CA ARG A 360 -22.55 -5.74 0.61
C ARG A 360 -23.02 -4.57 1.48
N GLU A 361 -23.94 -4.85 2.38
CA GLU A 361 -24.45 -3.89 3.36
C GLU A 361 -23.38 -3.38 4.32
N ALA A 362 -22.46 -4.23 4.78
CA ALA A 362 -21.37 -3.84 5.67
C ALA A 362 -20.41 -2.88 4.97
N ILE A 363 -20.01 -3.16 3.73
CA ILE A 363 -19.15 -2.27 2.94
C ILE A 363 -19.80 -0.90 2.79
N LEU A 364 -21.08 -0.86 2.38
CA LEU A 364 -21.82 0.39 2.20
C LEU A 364 -22.00 1.14 3.52
N THR A 365 -22.30 0.45 4.62
CA THR A 365 -22.51 1.07 5.94
C THR A 365 -21.22 1.66 6.49
N HIS A 366 -20.11 0.91 6.45
CA HIS A 366 -18.80 1.40 6.88
C HIS A 366 -18.34 2.58 6.02
N GLY A 367 -18.54 2.51 4.70
CA GLY A 367 -18.19 3.63 3.81
C GLY A 367 -19.01 4.90 4.10
N ILE A 368 -20.32 4.78 4.37
CA ILE A 368 -21.15 5.93 4.80
C ILE A 368 -20.59 6.58 6.06
N GLN A 369 -20.17 5.78 7.03
CA GLN A 369 -19.60 6.26 8.29
C GLN A 369 -18.29 7.00 8.04
N ASP A 370 -17.36 6.43 7.26
CA ASP A 370 -16.09 7.07 6.89
C ASP A 370 -16.31 8.41 6.18
N ILE A 371 -17.27 8.45 5.24
CA ILE A 371 -17.61 9.67 4.50
C ILE A 371 -18.19 10.72 5.44
N THR A 372 -19.07 10.32 6.36
CA THR A 372 -19.69 11.23 7.33
C THR A 372 -18.64 11.84 8.24
N ASN A 373 -17.72 11.03 8.77
CA ASN A 373 -16.61 11.50 9.59
C ASN A 373 -15.71 12.48 8.81
N THR A 374 -15.43 12.17 7.54
CA THR A 374 -14.65 13.06 6.66
C THR A 374 -15.33 14.41 6.42
N LEU A 375 -16.65 14.43 6.26
CA LEU A 375 -17.41 15.67 6.03
C LEU A 375 -17.54 16.57 7.26
N VAL A 376 -17.31 16.02 8.46
CA VAL A 376 -17.25 16.80 9.70
C VAL A 376 -15.86 17.44 9.89
N GLU A 377 -14.81 16.79 9.38
CA GLU A 377 -13.43 17.29 9.40
C GLU A 377 -13.17 18.30 8.25
N SER A 378 -11.96 18.89 8.19
CA SER A 378 -11.53 19.64 7.00
C SER A 378 -11.28 18.66 5.85
N PHE A 379 -11.98 18.82 4.73
CA PHE A 379 -11.90 17.89 3.61
C PHE A 379 -11.65 18.57 2.26
N LYS A 380 -11.10 17.79 1.32
CA LYS A 380 -11.08 18.12 -0.11
C LYS A 380 -12.25 17.40 -0.79
N LEU A 381 -13.05 18.13 -1.58
CA LEU A 381 -14.22 17.57 -2.27
C LEU A 381 -13.89 16.32 -3.08
N GLN A 382 -12.77 16.32 -3.80
CA GLN A 382 -12.34 15.19 -4.62
C GLN A 382 -12.10 13.91 -3.80
N THR A 383 -11.54 14.02 -2.59
CA THR A 383 -11.35 12.87 -1.68
C THR A 383 -12.69 12.26 -1.28
N VAL A 384 -13.68 13.09 -0.94
CA VAL A 384 -15.02 12.61 -0.57
C VAL A 384 -15.72 11.94 -1.76
N LEU A 385 -15.61 12.53 -2.96
CA LEU A 385 -16.15 11.91 -4.18
C LEU A 385 -15.55 10.53 -4.41
N ASN A 386 -14.22 10.39 -4.28
CA ASN A 386 -13.55 9.11 -4.46
C ASN A 386 -14.00 8.08 -3.42
N MET A 387 -14.10 8.46 -2.15
CA MET A 387 -14.61 7.58 -1.10
C MET A 387 -16.03 7.07 -1.39
N VAL A 388 -16.92 7.95 -1.87
CA VAL A 388 -18.28 7.56 -2.27
C VAL A 388 -18.25 6.58 -3.44
N LEU A 389 -17.54 6.93 -4.52
CA LEU A 389 -17.51 6.10 -5.72
C LEU A 389 -16.89 4.72 -5.45
N GLU A 390 -15.83 4.69 -4.66
CA GLU A 390 -15.15 3.47 -4.22
C GLU A 390 -16.06 2.59 -3.37
N THR A 391 -16.80 3.20 -2.44
CA THR A 391 -17.78 2.51 -1.58
C THR A 391 -18.90 1.88 -2.42
N ILE A 392 -19.47 2.62 -3.38
CA ILE A 392 -20.52 2.11 -4.28
C ILE A 392 -19.96 1.00 -5.17
N TRP A 393 -18.78 1.23 -5.77
CA TRP A 393 -18.15 0.28 -6.68
C TRP A 393 -17.91 -1.07 -6.01
N ARG A 394 -17.28 -1.08 -4.83
CA ARG A 394 -17.04 -2.31 -4.07
C ARG A 394 -18.30 -2.92 -3.51
N GLY A 395 -19.18 -2.10 -2.92
CA GLY A 395 -20.41 -2.56 -2.29
C GLY A 395 -21.35 -3.26 -3.28
N LEU A 396 -21.33 -2.84 -4.55
CA LEU A 396 -22.10 -3.47 -5.62
C LEU A 396 -21.32 -4.54 -6.41
N GLY A 397 -20.01 -4.67 -6.14
CA GLY A 397 -19.10 -5.48 -6.95
C GLY A 397 -19.08 -5.05 -8.42
N ALA A 398 -19.34 -3.77 -8.69
CA ALA A 398 -19.61 -3.25 -10.02
C ALA A 398 -18.44 -3.43 -10.97
N ARG A 399 -18.72 -3.57 -12.27
CA ARG A 399 -17.69 -3.62 -13.30
C ARG A 399 -17.05 -2.23 -13.45
N ARG A 400 -17.88 -1.19 -13.62
CA ARG A 400 -17.45 0.21 -13.73
C ARG A 400 -18.40 1.13 -12.98
N ILE A 401 -17.87 2.26 -12.53
CA ILE A 401 -18.64 3.41 -12.03
C ILE A 401 -18.09 4.69 -12.64
N ILE A 402 -18.96 5.62 -13.03
CA ILE A 402 -18.60 6.91 -13.62
C ILE A 402 -19.39 8.02 -12.93
N PHE A 403 -18.68 9.06 -12.51
CA PHE A 403 -19.26 10.28 -11.97
C PHE A 403 -19.23 11.38 -13.04
N CYS A 404 -20.42 11.93 -13.33
CA CYS A 404 -20.59 13.04 -14.26
C CYS A 404 -20.93 14.32 -13.49
N LEU A 405 -20.33 15.43 -13.91
CA LEU A 405 -20.59 16.77 -13.35
C LEU A 405 -21.15 17.68 -14.43
N ARG A 406 -22.09 18.55 -14.05
CA ARG A 406 -22.66 19.55 -14.94
C ARG A 406 -21.64 20.64 -15.28
N ASP A 407 -21.46 20.87 -16.58
CA ASP A 407 -20.84 22.08 -17.10
C ASP A 407 -21.89 23.20 -17.17
N ALA A 408 -21.63 24.30 -16.46
CA ALA A 408 -22.54 25.43 -16.39
C ALA A 408 -22.67 26.19 -17.73
N LYS A 409 -21.66 26.13 -18.61
CA LYS A 409 -21.65 26.85 -19.90
C LYS A 409 -22.48 26.14 -20.95
N THR A 410 -22.28 24.83 -21.10
CA THR A 410 -22.94 24.02 -22.13
C THR A 410 -24.26 23.42 -21.66
N ASN A 411 -24.48 23.37 -20.34
CA ASN A 411 -25.59 22.67 -19.70
C ASN A 411 -25.58 21.16 -20.00
N GLU A 412 -24.38 20.57 -20.09
CA GLU A 412 -24.18 19.13 -20.29
C GLU A 412 -23.59 18.50 -19.04
N LEU A 413 -23.92 17.23 -18.78
CA LEU A 413 -23.20 16.41 -17.82
C LEU A 413 -22.03 15.75 -18.54
N VAL A 414 -20.82 15.96 -18.00
CA VAL A 414 -19.58 15.41 -18.55
C VAL A 414 -18.96 14.45 -17.54
N GLY A 415 -18.53 13.27 -17.98
CA GLY A 415 -17.78 12.32 -17.15
C GLY A 415 -16.48 12.94 -16.63
N ARG A 416 -16.28 12.93 -15.30
CA ARG A 416 -15.10 13.53 -14.64
C ARG A 416 -14.24 12.51 -13.92
N LEU A 417 -14.87 11.58 -13.20
CA LEU A 417 -14.19 10.52 -12.46
C LEU A 417 -14.74 9.16 -12.92
N GLY A 418 -13.91 8.14 -12.92
CA GLY A 418 -14.32 6.77 -13.21
C GLY A 418 -13.47 5.78 -12.43
N LEU A 419 -14.09 4.71 -11.93
CA LEU A 419 -13.42 3.57 -11.30
C LEU A 419 -13.85 2.28 -12.00
N GLY A 420 -12.95 1.29 -12.04
CA GLY A 420 -13.21 -0.02 -12.62
C GLY A 420 -12.69 -0.20 -14.04
N GLU A 421 -13.06 -1.30 -14.68
CA GLU A 421 -12.45 -1.79 -15.91
C GLU A 421 -12.56 -0.79 -17.07
N GLY A 422 -11.45 -0.15 -17.46
CA GLY A 422 -11.43 0.82 -18.58
C GLY A 422 -12.27 2.08 -18.35
N ALA A 423 -12.68 2.36 -17.10
CA ALA A 423 -13.55 3.49 -16.77
C ALA A 423 -12.90 4.85 -17.09
N ASP A 424 -11.57 4.96 -16.94
CA ASP A 424 -10.83 6.19 -17.18
C ASP A 424 -10.88 6.64 -18.66
N ALA A 425 -10.75 5.71 -19.60
CA ALA A 425 -10.94 5.99 -21.02
C ALA A 425 -12.43 6.21 -21.35
N LEU A 426 -13.32 5.48 -20.69
CA LEU A 426 -14.75 5.51 -20.96
C LEU A 426 -15.41 6.83 -20.50
N LYS A 427 -14.91 7.48 -19.45
CA LYS A 427 -15.51 8.72 -18.91
C LYS A 427 -15.58 9.84 -19.97
N ALA A 428 -14.66 9.85 -20.93
CA ALA A 428 -14.65 10.82 -22.04
C ALA A 428 -15.81 10.61 -23.04
N ALA A 429 -16.44 9.44 -23.05
CA ALA A 429 -17.63 9.19 -23.86
C ALA A 429 -18.93 9.69 -23.21
N PHE A 430 -18.91 10.01 -21.90
CA PHE A 430 -20.09 10.44 -21.16
C PHE A 430 -20.35 11.94 -21.37
N HIS A 431 -21.17 12.23 -22.38
CA HIS A 431 -21.71 13.55 -22.67
C HIS A 431 -23.24 13.48 -22.73
N ILE A 432 -23.91 14.01 -21.70
CA ILE A 432 -25.38 14.02 -21.61
C ILE A 432 -25.88 15.46 -21.66
N SER A 433 -26.57 15.83 -22.73
CA SER A 433 -27.18 17.15 -22.85
C SER A 433 -28.45 17.23 -22.03
N LEU A 434 -28.53 18.21 -21.12
CA LEU A 434 -29.75 18.50 -20.36
C LEU A 434 -30.69 19.44 -21.13
N ASN A 435 -30.26 20.00 -22.26
CA ASN A 435 -31.06 20.88 -23.10
C ASN A 435 -32.02 20.06 -23.96
N VAL A 436 -33.26 19.90 -23.51
CA VAL A 436 -34.31 19.23 -24.27
C VAL A 436 -35.16 20.28 -24.98
N GLN A 437 -35.13 20.29 -26.31
CA GLN A 437 -35.96 21.21 -27.09
C GLN A 437 -37.45 20.82 -26.97
N PRO A 438 -38.38 21.79 -27.01
CA PRO A 438 -39.81 21.51 -26.98
C PRO A 438 -40.21 20.57 -28.13
N GLY A 439 -40.74 19.39 -27.80
CA GLY A 439 -41.15 18.37 -28.77
C GLY A 439 -40.10 17.29 -29.10
N GLN A 440 -38.87 17.42 -28.61
CA GLN A 440 -37.86 16.38 -28.71
C GLN A 440 -37.98 15.41 -27.54
N GLN A 441 -38.00 14.10 -27.82
CA GLN A 441 -37.97 13.10 -26.76
C GLN A 441 -36.55 13.05 -26.16
N PRO A 442 -36.38 13.27 -24.85
CA PRO A 442 -35.07 13.19 -24.21
C PRO A 442 -34.54 11.75 -24.27
N ASP A 443 -33.22 11.61 -24.35
CA ASP A 443 -32.59 10.31 -24.13
C ASP A 443 -32.82 9.82 -22.69
N LEU A 444 -32.55 8.54 -22.44
CA LEU A 444 -32.78 7.90 -21.14
C LEU A 444 -32.06 8.63 -20.00
N PHE A 445 -30.82 9.07 -20.21
CA PHE A 445 -30.01 9.70 -19.15
C PHE A 445 -30.52 11.10 -18.82
N ALA A 446 -30.83 11.90 -19.83
CA ALA A 446 -31.44 13.21 -19.67
C ALA A 446 -32.83 13.10 -19.00
N ALA A 447 -33.64 12.11 -19.41
CA ALA A 447 -34.95 11.86 -18.81
C ALA A 447 -34.85 11.48 -17.33
N VAL A 448 -33.92 10.60 -16.96
CA VAL A 448 -33.65 10.21 -15.57
C VAL A 448 -33.18 11.41 -14.74
N CYS A 449 -32.28 12.22 -15.30
CA CYS A 449 -31.77 13.41 -14.64
C CYS A 449 -32.87 14.46 -14.40
N HIS A 450 -33.74 14.72 -15.39
CA HIS A 450 -34.85 15.68 -15.25
C HIS A 450 -35.94 15.21 -14.29
N ARG A 451 -36.17 13.90 -14.18
CA ARG A 451 -37.19 13.34 -13.27
C ARG A 451 -36.69 13.13 -11.84
N ASN A 452 -35.37 13.18 -11.61
CA ASN A 452 -34.74 12.90 -10.31
C ASN A 452 -35.12 11.53 -9.72
N VAL A 453 -35.11 10.48 -10.56
CA VAL A 453 -35.49 9.12 -10.13
C VAL A 453 -34.28 8.20 -10.26
N ASP A 454 -33.87 7.57 -9.16
CA ASP A 454 -32.87 6.50 -9.19
C ASP A 454 -33.38 5.35 -10.07
N THR A 455 -32.65 5.02 -11.14
CA THR A 455 -33.14 4.12 -12.18
C THR A 455 -32.18 2.95 -12.40
N LEU A 456 -32.66 1.73 -12.14
CA LEU A 456 -31.97 0.48 -12.46
C LEU A 456 -32.52 -0.08 -13.78
N ILE A 457 -31.63 -0.27 -14.75
CA ILE A 457 -31.91 -0.96 -16.00
C ILE A 457 -31.39 -2.39 -15.87
N ALA A 458 -32.28 -3.34 -15.58
CA ALA A 458 -31.92 -4.75 -15.43
C ALA A 458 -31.43 -5.37 -16.75
N ASP A 459 -31.98 -4.94 -17.89
CA ASP A 459 -31.58 -5.38 -19.22
C ASP A 459 -31.71 -4.22 -20.24
N ALA A 460 -30.57 -3.79 -20.77
CA ALA A 460 -30.44 -2.71 -21.73
C ALA A 460 -30.71 -3.15 -23.18
N SER A 461 -30.81 -4.46 -23.44
CA SER A 461 -31.10 -5.02 -24.77
C SER A 461 -32.59 -4.95 -25.15
N VAL A 462 -33.45 -4.67 -24.16
CA VAL A 462 -34.90 -4.53 -24.36
C VAL A 462 -35.19 -3.39 -25.35
N ALA A 463 -35.97 -3.68 -26.40
CA ALA A 463 -36.22 -2.75 -27.51
C ALA A 463 -36.75 -1.37 -27.09
N ALA A 464 -37.54 -1.29 -26.01
CA ALA A 464 -38.03 -0.02 -25.46
C ALA A 464 -36.89 0.83 -24.86
N VAL A 465 -35.91 0.20 -24.23
CA VAL A 465 -34.73 0.86 -23.64
C VAL A 465 -33.76 1.26 -24.74
N VAL A 466 -33.46 0.37 -25.69
CA VAL A 466 -32.53 0.63 -26.81
C VAL A 466 -32.92 1.88 -27.60
N ARG A 467 -34.21 2.11 -27.83
CA ARG A 467 -34.72 3.31 -28.52
C ARG A 467 -34.41 4.63 -27.80
N LEU A 468 -34.22 4.58 -26.48
CA LEU A 468 -33.94 5.74 -25.64
C LEU A 468 -32.46 5.90 -25.32
N LEU A 469 -31.62 4.91 -25.65
CA LEU A 469 -30.18 4.97 -25.39
C LEU A 469 -29.48 5.84 -26.43
N PRO A 470 -28.60 6.78 -26.01
CA PRO A 470 -27.85 7.62 -26.93
C PRO A 470 -26.79 6.81 -27.70
N GLY A 471 -26.42 7.30 -28.89
CA GLY A 471 -25.49 6.60 -29.78
C GLY A 471 -24.10 6.35 -29.17
N TRP A 472 -23.60 7.27 -28.33
CA TRP A 472 -22.33 7.09 -27.63
C TRP A 472 -22.37 5.88 -26.68
N PHE A 473 -23.51 5.64 -26.01
CA PHE A 473 -23.69 4.51 -25.11
C PHE A 473 -23.72 3.20 -25.89
N GLN A 474 -24.45 3.16 -27.00
CA GLN A 474 -24.56 1.99 -27.86
C GLN A 474 -23.24 1.63 -28.56
N THR A 475 -22.36 2.61 -28.76
CA THR A 475 -21.08 2.41 -29.47
C THR A 475 -19.94 2.08 -28.51
N HIS A 476 -19.83 2.81 -27.40
CA HIS A 476 -18.65 2.78 -26.52
C HIS A 476 -18.90 2.06 -25.18
N VAL A 477 -20.08 2.19 -24.57
CA VAL A 477 -20.34 1.63 -23.22
C VAL A 477 -20.86 0.20 -23.28
N LYS A 478 -21.92 -0.01 -24.07
CA LYS A 478 -22.55 -1.32 -24.35
C LYS A 478 -22.81 -2.18 -23.11
N ALA A 479 -23.14 -1.55 -21.98
CA ALA A 479 -23.42 -2.29 -20.76
C ALA A 479 -24.82 -2.93 -20.83
N PRO A 480 -24.95 -4.24 -20.54
CA PRO A 480 -26.23 -4.93 -20.58
C PRO A 480 -27.12 -4.62 -19.36
N THR A 481 -26.54 -4.19 -18.24
CA THR A 481 -27.30 -3.75 -17.05
C THR A 481 -26.57 -2.59 -16.39
N PHE A 482 -27.32 -1.60 -15.89
CA PHE A 482 -26.73 -0.42 -15.26
C PHE A 482 -27.69 0.33 -14.34
N LEU A 483 -27.13 1.07 -13.39
CA LEU A 483 -27.83 1.94 -12.45
C LEU A 483 -27.44 3.40 -12.70
N VAL A 484 -28.43 4.29 -12.63
CA VAL A 484 -28.26 5.74 -12.75
C VAL A 484 -28.80 6.43 -11.51
N LEU A 485 -27.96 7.22 -10.85
CA LEU A 485 -28.29 8.00 -9.64
C LEU A 485 -28.10 9.50 -9.93
N PRO A 486 -29.17 10.26 -10.20
CA PRO A 486 -29.08 11.69 -10.47
C PRO A 486 -28.76 12.49 -9.19
N LEU A 487 -27.98 13.57 -9.31
CA LEU A 487 -27.58 14.43 -8.19
C LEU A 487 -28.28 15.78 -8.29
N TRP A 488 -29.24 16.03 -7.39
CA TRP A 488 -30.01 17.26 -7.36
C TRP A 488 -29.62 18.16 -6.19
N MET A 489 -29.41 19.44 -6.47
CA MET A 489 -29.20 20.46 -5.45
C MET A 489 -30.38 21.42 -5.42
N LYS A 490 -31.03 21.47 -4.26
CA LYS A 490 -31.97 22.54 -3.93
C LYS A 490 -31.21 23.80 -3.57
N ARG A 491 -31.59 24.93 -4.17
CA ARG A 491 -31.03 26.25 -3.90
C ARG A 491 -32.09 27.15 -3.28
N PRO A 492 -31.77 27.95 -2.24
CA PRO A 492 -32.72 28.93 -1.72
C PRO A 492 -33.08 29.95 -2.80
N ASN A 493 -34.39 30.18 -3.01
CA ASN A 493 -34.91 31.18 -3.96
C ASN A 493 -34.46 31.01 -5.43
N GLN A 494 -34.01 29.81 -5.83
CA GLN A 494 -33.66 29.47 -7.20
C GLN A 494 -34.27 28.11 -7.57
N PRO A 495 -34.50 27.82 -8.87
CA PRO A 495 -34.97 26.50 -9.28
C PRO A 495 -33.95 25.42 -8.91
N ASP A 496 -34.46 24.22 -8.60
CA ASP A 496 -33.62 23.05 -8.35
C ASP A 496 -32.75 22.76 -9.57
N VAL A 497 -31.51 22.39 -9.30
CA VAL A 497 -30.48 22.21 -10.33
C VAL A 497 -29.90 20.80 -10.26
N VAL A 498 -29.84 20.14 -11.42
CA VAL A 498 -29.03 18.93 -11.61
C VAL A 498 -27.56 19.32 -11.48
N LEU A 499 -26.86 18.80 -10.48
CA LEU A 499 -25.41 18.96 -10.31
C LEU A 499 -24.62 17.97 -11.17
N GLY A 500 -25.15 16.76 -11.31
CA GLY A 500 -24.39 15.63 -11.83
C GLY A 500 -25.19 14.34 -11.80
N MET A 501 -24.48 13.24 -12.03
CA MET A 501 -25.04 11.89 -12.09
C MET A 501 -23.96 10.86 -11.75
N ILE A 502 -24.32 9.80 -11.05
CA ILE A 502 -23.47 8.61 -10.88
C ILE A 502 -24.05 7.49 -11.76
N TYR A 503 -23.20 6.87 -12.55
CA TYR A 503 -23.48 5.72 -13.40
C TYR A 503 -22.73 4.50 -12.87
N VAL A 504 -23.38 3.34 -12.78
CA VAL A 504 -22.77 2.07 -12.34
C VAL A 504 -23.20 0.95 -13.28
N ASP A 505 -22.29 0.06 -13.69
CA ASP A 505 -22.64 -1.06 -14.58
C ASP A 505 -22.09 -2.44 -14.18
N GLN A 506 -22.61 -3.46 -14.86
CA GLN A 506 -22.15 -4.85 -14.76
C GLN A 506 -22.06 -5.53 -16.13
N ALA A 507 -21.30 -6.62 -16.18
CA ALA A 507 -21.02 -7.36 -17.42
C ALA A 507 -22.20 -8.22 -17.89
N ASP A 508 -23.07 -8.69 -16.99
CA ASP A 508 -24.15 -9.62 -17.31
C ASP A 508 -25.53 -9.00 -17.03
N ALA A 509 -26.49 -9.20 -17.94
CA ALA A 509 -27.87 -8.74 -17.75
C ALA A 509 -28.47 -9.36 -16.47
N GLY A 510 -29.20 -8.56 -15.69
CA GLY A 510 -29.83 -9.01 -14.45
C GLY A 510 -28.88 -9.27 -13.27
N SER A 511 -27.57 -9.13 -13.44
CA SER A 511 -26.60 -9.38 -12.36
C SER A 511 -26.60 -8.30 -11.27
N LEU A 512 -27.05 -7.08 -11.60
CA LEU A 512 -27.16 -5.97 -10.67
C LEU A 512 -28.49 -6.03 -9.90
N VAL A 513 -28.60 -6.98 -8.97
CA VAL A 513 -29.77 -7.16 -8.09
C VAL A 513 -29.61 -6.29 -6.85
N LEU A 514 -30.55 -5.37 -6.63
CA LEU A 514 -30.56 -4.42 -5.51
C LEU A 514 -31.83 -4.63 -4.68
N ASP A 515 -31.68 -4.94 -3.40
CA ASP A 515 -32.79 -4.94 -2.45
C ASP A 515 -33.09 -3.52 -1.93
N GLU A 516 -34.22 -3.36 -1.23
CA GLU A 516 -34.65 -2.05 -0.73
C GLU A 516 -33.62 -1.43 0.23
N ARG A 517 -32.94 -2.26 1.02
CA ARG A 517 -31.94 -1.83 1.99
C ARG A 517 -30.68 -1.30 1.30
N THR A 518 -30.16 -2.01 0.31
CA THR A 518 -29.04 -1.54 -0.53
C THR A 518 -29.39 -0.25 -1.26
N LEU A 519 -30.59 -0.15 -1.84
CA LEU A 519 -31.04 1.10 -2.48
C LEU A 519 -31.08 2.28 -1.51
N SER A 520 -31.51 2.06 -0.26
CA SER A 520 -31.49 3.08 0.79
C SER A 520 -30.07 3.55 1.14
N LEU A 521 -29.12 2.61 1.24
CA LEU A 521 -27.70 2.93 1.48
C LEU A 521 -27.09 3.71 0.30
N LEU A 522 -27.36 3.32 -0.94
CA LEU A 522 -26.93 4.04 -2.14
C LEU A 522 -27.49 5.47 -2.20
N ARG A 523 -28.76 5.65 -1.83
CA ARG A 523 -29.38 6.98 -1.69
C ARG A 523 -28.68 7.82 -0.64
N THR A 524 -28.29 7.21 0.48
CA THR A 524 -27.53 7.89 1.53
C THR A 524 -26.18 8.36 1.01
N LEU A 525 -25.41 7.48 0.35
CA LEU A 525 -24.12 7.82 -0.27
C LEU A 525 -24.24 8.93 -1.33
N ARG A 526 -25.24 8.84 -2.20
CA ARG A 526 -25.58 9.89 -3.17
C ARG A 526 -25.87 11.22 -2.48
N ASN A 527 -26.61 11.22 -1.37
CA ASN A 527 -26.91 12.43 -0.62
C ASN A 527 -25.68 13.02 0.08
N GLN A 528 -24.71 12.19 0.51
CA GLN A 528 -23.43 12.69 1.04
C GLN A 528 -22.63 13.47 -0.01
N VAL A 529 -22.65 13.04 -1.28
CA VAL A 529 -22.06 13.81 -2.38
C VAL A 529 -22.71 15.19 -2.50
N ILE A 530 -24.04 15.25 -2.48
CA ILE A 530 -24.78 16.52 -2.55
C ILE A 530 -24.41 17.42 -1.36
N MET A 531 -24.26 16.85 -0.17
CA MET A 531 -23.86 17.59 1.04
C MET A 531 -22.43 18.14 0.93
N ALA A 532 -21.49 17.35 0.42
CA ALA A 532 -20.11 17.77 0.17
C ALA A 532 -20.08 19.01 -0.75
N PHE A 533 -20.82 18.98 -1.86
CA PHE A 533 -20.93 20.13 -2.76
C PHE A 533 -21.53 21.37 -2.09
N LYS A 534 -22.53 21.21 -1.22
CA LYS A 534 -23.13 22.34 -0.49
C LYS A 534 -22.15 23.01 0.46
N GLN A 535 -21.34 22.23 1.17
CA GLN A 535 -20.37 22.73 2.14
C GLN A 535 -19.14 23.39 1.46
N THR A 536 -18.80 22.98 0.23
CA THR A 536 -17.70 23.61 -0.53
C THR A 536 -18.16 24.83 -1.35
N ALA A 537 -19.46 24.93 -1.67
CA ALA A 537 -20.03 26.04 -2.46
C ALA A 537 -20.61 27.18 -1.60
N GLY A 538 -20.76 26.97 -0.29
CA GLY A 538 -21.06 28.02 0.69
C GLY A 538 -19.78 28.52 1.32
#